data_AF-A0A3A0F7D4-F1
#
_entry.id   AF-A0A3A0F7D4-F1
#
_cell.length_a   1.000
_cell.length_b   1.000
_cell.length_c   1.000
_cell.angle_alpha   90.00
_cell.angle_beta   90.00
_cell.angle_gamma   90.00
#
_symmetry.space_group_name_H-M   'P 1'
#
loop_
_entity.id
_entity.type
_entity.pdbx_description
1 polymer ?
#
loop_
_entity_poly.entity_id
_entity_poly.type
_entity_poly.pdbx_seq_one_letter_code
_entity_poly.pdbx_strand_id
1 'polypeptide(L)'
;MIRGLFRLFGLLLLAAGFVLLVYDGARTIADQRLQFTRLDEVWNDLHQGSQAAFQALVEATSPWLWDNAVRVVLAQPAWLVLGAVGLFLMLAFRPRKPLIGYARD
;
A
#
# COMPACT_ATOMS: atom_id res chain seq x y z
N MET A 1 5.82 9.54 -19.97
CA MET A 1 5.57 8.08 -19.93
C MET A 1 5.65 7.53 -18.50
N ILE A 2 6.72 7.81 -17.75
CA ILE A 2 6.93 7.33 -16.37
C ILE A 2 5.77 7.67 -15.41
N ARG A 3 5.17 8.86 -15.52
CA ARG A 3 4.00 9.27 -14.72
C ARG A 3 2.77 8.36 -14.91
N GLY A 4 2.59 7.83 -16.13
CA GLY A 4 1.50 6.90 -16.43
C GLY A 4 1.71 5.53 -15.77
N LEU A 5 2.96 5.07 -15.71
CA LEU A 5 3.32 3.80 -15.07
C LEU A 5 3.09 3.84 -13.55
N PHE A 6 3.53 4.90 -12.87
CA PHE A 6 3.24 5.08 -11.45
C PHE A 6 1.75 5.18 -11.15
N ARG A 7 0.97 5.78 -12.05
CA ARG A 7 -0.49 5.82 -11.92
C ARG A 7 -1.11 4.44 -12.13
N LEU A 8 -0.60 3.64 -13.07
CA LEU A 8 -1.05 2.25 -13.26
C LEU A 8 -0.76 1.43 -12.00
N PHE A 9 0.46 1.47 -11.47
CA PHE A 9 0.80 0.79 -10.22
C PHE A 9 -0.05 1.30 -9.05
N GLY A 10 -0.27 2.61 -8.93
CA GLY A 10 -1.16 3.17 -7.92
C GLY A 10 -2.60 2.67 -8.05
N LEU A 11 -3.13 2.54 -9.27
CA LEU A 11 -4.45 1.97 -9.53
C LEU A 11 -4.50 0.47 -9.18
N LEU A 12 -3.49 -0.30 -9.54
CA LEU A 12 -3.40 -1.73 -9.21
C LEU A 12 -3.36 -1.95 -7.69
N LEU A 13 -2.54 -1.17 -6.97
CA LEU A 13 -2.47 -1.22 -5.51
C LEU A 13 -3.79 -0.82 -4.86
N LEU A 14 -4.45 0.22 -5.36
CA LEU A 14 -5.73 0.68 -4.85
C LEU A 14 -6.84 -0.34 -5.11
N ALA A 15 -6.83 -0.99 -6.29
CA ALA A 15 -7.74 -2.08 -6.60
C ALA A 15 -7.51 -3.31 -5.71
N ALA A 16 -6.25 -3.72 -5.52
CA ALA A 16 -5.91 -4.81 -4.62
C ALA A 16 -6.32 -4.52 -3.17
N GLY A 17 -6.06 -3.29 -2.68
CA GLY A 17 -6.50 -2.84 -1.36
C GLY A 17 -8.03 -2.86 -1.23
N PHE A 18 -8.77 -2.44 -2.27
CA PHE A 18 -10.23 -2.51 -2.27
C PHE A 18 -10.76 -3.95 -2.23
N VAL A 19 -10.16 -4.87 -2.98
CA VAL A 19 -10.53 -6.29 -2.95
C VAL A 19 -10.31 -6.88 -1.55
N LEU A 20 -9.16 -6.60 -0.92
CA LEU A 20 -8.88 -7.06 0.45
C LEU A 20 -9.83 -6.45 1.47
N LEU A 21 -10.21 -5.17 1.32
CA LEU A 21 -11.21 -4.52 2.17
C LEU A 21 -12.55 -5.26 2.10
N VAL A 22 -13.02 -5.59 0.89
CA VAL A 22 -14.27 -6.32 0.68
C VAL A 22 -14.17 -7.74 1.23
N TYR A 23 -13.04 -8.43 1.01
CA TYR A 23 -12.78 -9.76 1.52
C TYR A 23 -12.81 -9.81 3.06
N ASP A 24 -12.05 -8.93 3.72
CA ASP A 24 -12.00 -8.81 5.18
C ASP A 24 -13.37 -8.40 5.75
N GLY A 25 -14.09 -7.53 5.04
CA GLY A 25 -15.44 -7.12 5.41
C GLY A 25 -16.44 -8.28 5.36
N ALA A 26 -16.44 -9.06 4.28
CA ALA A 26 -17.29 -10.23 4.14
C ALA A 26 -16.99 -11.29 5.22
N ARG A 27 -15.70 -11.54 5.47
CA ARG A 27 -15.25 -12.48 6.51
C ARG A 27 -15.63 -12.01 7.91
N THR A 28 -15.49 -10.73 8.20
CA THR A 28 -15.88 -10.13 9.49
C THR A 28 -17.38 -10.30 9.76
N ILE A 29 -18.22 -10.12 8.73
CA ILE A 29 -19.67 -10.30 8.84
C ILE A 29 -20.00 -11.78 9.05
N ALA A 30 -19.35 -12.68 8.33
CA ALA A 30 -19.59 -14.12 8.44
C ALA A 30 -19.20 -14.67 9.82
N ASP A 31 -18.04 -14.28 10.34
CA ASP A 31 -17.50 -14.79 11.61
C ASP A 31 -17.98 -14.00 12.83
N GLN A 32 -18.80 -12.95 12.64
CA GLN A 32 -19.23 -11.98 13.67
C GLN A 32 -18.08 -11.40 14.51
N ARG A 33 -16.86 -11.39 13.96
CA ARG A 33 -15.64 -10.95 14.63
C ARG A 33 -14.81 -10.13 13.66
N LEU A 34 -14.34 -8.97 14.13
CA LEU A 34 -13.42 -8.13 13.37
C LEU A 34 -12.12 -8.89 13.12
N GLN A 35 -11.92 -9.32 11.87
CA GLN A 35 -10.73 -10.00 11.40
C GLN A 35 -10.19 -9.25 10.20
N PHE A 36 -8.90 -8.95 10.24
CA PHE A 36 -8.21 -8.25 9.17
C PHE A 36 -7.02 -9.07 8.73
N THR A 37 -6.80 -9.14 7.43
CA THR A 37 -5.62 -9.79 6.86
C THR A 37 -4.45 -8.82 6.97
N ARG A 38 -3.36 -9.24 7.61
CA ARG A 38 -2.20 -8.38 7.85
C ARG A 38 -1.29 -8.32 6.63
N LEU A 39 -0.56 -7.21 6.47
CA LEU A 39 0.33 -7.03 5.32
C LEU A 39 1.51 -8.01 5.33
N ASP A 40 2.05 -8.33 6.52
CA ASP A 40 3.10 -9.33 6.67
C ASP A 40 2.67 -10.72 6.19
N GLU A 41 1.45 -11.15 6.53
CA GLU A 41 0.87 -12.42 6.07
C GLU A 41 0.77 -12.45 4.54
N VAL A 42 0.19 -11.40 3.94
CA VAL A 42 0.05 -11.29 2.47
C VAL A 42 1.41 -11.30 1.77
N TRP A 43 2.41 -10.61 2.33
CA TRP A 43 3.77 -10.64 1.76
C TRP A 43 4.36 -12.04 1.86
N ASN A 44 4.29 -12.65 3.03
CA ASN A 44 4.88 -13.96 3.28
C ASN A 44 4.24 -15.04 2.38
N ASP A 45 2.92 -14.98 2.18
CA ASP A 45 2.18 -15.86 1.27
C ASP A 45 2.61 -15.69 -0.19
N LEU A 46 3.02 -14.46 -0.58
CA LEU A 46 3.51 -14.19 -1.92
C LEU A 46 4.96 -14.66 -2.11
N HIS A 47 5.86 -14.30 -1.18
CA HIS A 47 7.26 -14.71 -1.22
C HIS A 47 7.99 -14.52 0.12
N GLN A 48 8.16 -15.62 0.87
CA GLN A 48 8.86 -15.61 2.16
C GLN A 48 10.33 -15.14 2.06
N GLY A 49 11.03 -15.56 1.00
CA GLY A 49 12.45 -15.25 0.82
C GLY A 49 12.76 -13.77 0.64
N SER A 50 11.88 -13.01 -0.04
CA SER A 50 12.09 -11.56 -0.21
C SER A 50 11.82 -10.81 1.08
N GLN A 51 10.87 -11.27 1.90
CA GLN A 51 10.58 -10.63 3.18
C GLN A 51 11.77 -10.77 4.14
N ALA A 52 12.34 -11.97 4.24
CA ALA A 52 13.52 -12.21 5.08
C ALA A 52 14.74 -11.41 4.59
N ALA A 53 14.96 -11.32 3.27
CA ALA A 53 16.02 -10.50 2.71
C ALA A 53 15.80 -9.00 2.97
N PHE A 54 14.56 -8.52 2.87
CA PHE A 54 14.20 -7.14 3.17
C PHE A 54 14.40 -6.81 4.65
N GLN A 55 14.00 -7.71 5.55
CA GLN A 55 14.25 -7.59 6.98
C GLN A 55 15.75 -7.45 7.26
N ALA A 56 16.57 -8.36 6.73
CA ALA A 56 18.02 -8.31 6.91
C ALA A 56 18.63 -7.00 6.39
N LEU A 57 18.14 -6.47 5.25
CA LEU A 57 18.60 -5.20 4.68
C LEU A 57 18.25 -4.01 5.60
N VAL A 58 17.03 -3.96 6.12
CA VAL A 58 16.58 -2.87 6.99
C VAL A 58 17.28 -2.94 8.35
N GLU A 59 17.38 -4.14 8.94
CA GLU A 59 18.10 -4.35 10.21
C GLU A 59 19.59 -3.99 10.08
N ALA A 60 20.23 -4.31 8.96
CA ALA A 60 21.61 -3.90 8.69
C ALA A 60 21.78 -2.38 8.58
N THR A 61 20.74 -1.66 8.15
CA THR A 61 20.76 -0.19 8.08
C THR A 61 20.51 0.44 9.44
N SER A 62 19.45 0.01 10.13
CA SER A 62 19.12 0.44 11.48
C SER A 62 18.12 -0.53 12.12
N PRO A 63 18.49 -1.27 13.19
CA PRO A 63 17.57 -2.13 13.92
C PRO A 63 16.37 -1.36 14.50
N TRP A 64 16.61 -0.12 14.94
CA TRP A 64 15.56 0.74 15.49
C TRP A 64 14.46 1.03 14.45
N LEU A 65 14.83 1.23 13.18
CA LEU A 65 13.88 1.50 12.10
C LEU A 65 12.98 0.29 11.82
N TRP A 66 13.54 -0.91 11.91
CA TRP A 66 12.78 -2.15 11.75
C TRP A 66 11.70 -2.27 12.82
N ASP A 67 12.09 -2.21 14.09
CA ASP A 67 11.19 -2.46 15.21
C ASP A 67 10.11 -1.38 15.37
N ASN A 68 10.46 -0.11 15.15
CA ASN A 68 9.56 1.01 15.46
C ASN A 68 8.74 1.50 14.28
N ALA A 69 9.19 1.29 13.03
CA ALA A 69 8.49 1.79 11.85
C ALA A 69 8.03 0.64 10.95
N VAL A 70 8.96 -0.15 10.42
CA VAL A 70 8.65 -1.14 9.37
C VAL A 70 7.75 -2.25 9.89
N ARG A 71 8.05 -2.80 11.07
CA ARG A 71 7.24 -3.83 11.70
C ARG A 71 5.83 -3.35 12.05
N VAL A 72 5.70 -2.10 12.49
CA VAL A 72 4.40 -1.49 12.80
C VAL A 72 3.53 -1.37 11.55
N VAL A 73 4.13 -0.97 10.41
CA VAL A 73 3.44 -0.88 9.11
C VAL A 73 3.06 -2.27 8.60
N LEU A 74 3.96 -3.26 8.70
CA LEU A 74 3.70 -4.65 8.30
C LEU A 74 2.57 -5.30 9.12
N ALA A 75 2.41 -4.91 10.38
CA ALA A 75 1.33 -5.39 11.24
C ALA A 75 -0.03 -4.73 10.97
N GLN A 76 -0.10 -3.70 10.12
CA GLN A 76 -1.37 -3.07 9.76
C GLN A 76 -2.17 -3.93 8.76
N PRO A 77 -3.50 -3.72 8.68
CA PRO A 77 -4.32 -4.37 7.66
C PRO A 77 -3.80 -4.09 6.25
N ALA A 78 -3.67 -5.14 5.44
CA ALA A 78 -3.12 -5.05 4.09
C ALA A 78 -3.92 -4.09 3.20
N TRP A 79 -5.25 -4.11 3.30
CA TRP A 79 -6.13 -3.19 2.55
C TRP A 79 -5.82 -1.72 2.84
N LEU A 80 -5.48 -1.40 4.09
CA LEU A 80 -5.21 -0.03 4.54
C LEU A 80 -3.88 0.46 3.98
N VAL A 81 -2.84 -0.38 4.06
CA VAL A 81 -1.52 -0.02 3.56
C VAL A 81 -1.53 0.09 2.03
N LEU A 82 -2.07 -0.91 1.32
CA LEU A 82 -2.15 -0.88 -0.15
C LEU A 82 -3.03 0.27 -0.65
N GLY A 83 -4.16 0.53 0.02
CA GLY A 83 -5.06 1.65 -0.29
C GLY A 83 -4.37 3.00 -0.07
N ALA A 84 -3.69 3.18 1.07
CA ALA A 84 -2.96 4.41 1.37
C ALA A 84 -1.82 4.67 0.38
N VAL A 85 -1.00 3.66 0.08
CA VAL A 85 0.11 3.76 -0.89
C VAL A 85 -0.42 4.00 -2.30
N GLY A 86 -1.45 3.27 -2.72
CA GLY A 86 -2.10 3.44 -4.03
C GLY A 86 -2.69 4.84 -4.20
N LEU A 87 -3.38 5.34 -3.18
CA LEU A 87 -3.94 6.69 -3.17
C LEU A 87 -2.83 7.75 -3.19
N PHE A 88 -1.79 7.58 -2.38
CA PHE A 88 -0.63 8.47 -2.36
C PHE A 88 0.02 8.57 -3.74
N LEU A 89 0.24 7.43 -4.42
CA LEU A 89 0.75 7.39 -5.79
C LEU A 89 -0.17 8.14 -6.76
N MET A 90 -1.49 7.96 -6.68
CA MET A 90 -2.42 8.71 -7.54
C MET A 90 -2.37 10.21 -7.31
N LEU A 91 -2.26 10.65 -6.06
CA LEU A 91 -2.24 12.07 -5.69
C LEU A 91 -0.91 12.72 -6.07
N ALA A 92 0.21 12.07 -5.79
CA ALA A 92 1.56 12.58 -6.09
C ALA A 92 1.78 12.78 -7.60
N PHE A 93 1.21 11.89 -8.44
CA PHE A 93 1.34 11.95 -9.89
C PHE A 93 0.13 12.59 -10.60
N ARG A 94 -0.74 13.29 -9.87
CA ARG A 94 -1.89 14.01 -10.45
C ARG A 94 -1.39 15.13 -11.38
N PRO A 95 -1.83 15.18 -12.65
CA PRO A 95 -1.49 16.31 -13.51
C PRO A 95 -2.07 17.59 -12.93
N ARG A 96 -1.25 18.64 -12.83
CA ARG A 96 -1.70 19.98 -12.41
C ARG A 96 -2.75 20.46 -13.40
N LYS A 97 -3.93 20.86 -12.90
CA LYS A 97 -4.96 21.46 -13.76
C LYS A 97 -4.37 22.73 -14.38
N PRO A 98 -4.51 22.94 -15.71
CA PRO A 98 -4.13 24.21 -16.30
C PRO A 98 -4.97 25.32 -15.64
N LEU A 99 -4.34 26.43 -15.25
CA LEU A 99 -5.07 27.59 -14.76
C LEU A 99 -5.93 28.11 -15.91
N ILE A 100 -7.24 28.09 -15.73
CA ILE A 100 -8.19 28.72 -16.64
C ILE A 100 -7.95 30.22 -16.54
N GLY A 101 -7.52 30.86 -17.64
CA GLY A 101 -7.40 32.33 -17.71
C GLY A 101 -6.06 32.91 -18.19
N TYR A 102 -5.28 32.23 -19.03
CA TYR A 102 -4.28 32.95 -19.85
C TYR A 102 -4.93 33.38 -21.17
N ALA A 103 -5.65 34.50 -21.13
CA ALA A 103 -5.66 35.40 -22.27
C ALA A 103 -4.30 36.11 -22.24
N ARG A 104 -3.40 35.71 -23.13
CA ARG A 104 -2.29 36.58 -23.54
C ARG A 104 -2.57 36.89 -25.00
N ASP A 105 -2.76 38.18 -25.24
CA ASP A 105 -2.96 38.81 -26.55
C ASP A 105 -1.91 38.35 -27.58
#